data_AF-A0A3N5MXF6-F1
#
_entry.id   AF-A0A3N5MXF6-F1
#
_cell.length_a   1.000
_cell.length_b   1.000
_cell.length_c   1.000
_cell.angle_alpha   90.00
_cell.angle_beta   90.00
_cell.angle_gamma   90.00
#
_symmetry.space_group_name_H-M   'P 1'
#
loop_
_entity.id
_entity.type
_entity.pdbx_description
1 polymer ?
#
loop_
_entity_poly.entity_id
_entity_poly.type
_entity_poly.pdbx_seq_one_letter_code
_entity_poly.pdbx_strand_id
1 'polypeptide(L)'
;MYNTVFYILIAVLMAGYLLERILDFLNLRHTVPELPSELEGIYDPDEYKRSQLYKKENTRFTFVTSSLSLVVLLCFFFLGGFGWLEDQLESVTSGYILFVLIFFGILAFASDILSTPFALYDTFVIEERYGFNRTTPKTFLLDKLKGW
;
A
#
# COMPACT_ATOMS: atom_id res chain seq x y z
N MET A 1 -26.01 3.52 -16.17
CA MET A 1 -26.15 2.11 -15.75
C MET A 1 -24.80 1.44 -15.98
N TYR A 2 -24.17 0.87 -14.96
CA TYR A 2 -22.84 0.25 -15.13
C TYR A 2 -22.94 -1.01 -15.99
N ASN A 3 -21.95 -1.24 -16.84
CA ASN A 3 -21.89 -2.41 -17.73
C ASN A 3 -21.39 -3.64 -16.95
N THR A 4 -21.69 -4.84 -17.45
CA THR A 4 -21.20 -6.13 -16.93
C THR A 4 -19.69 -6.14 -16.70
N VAL A 5 -18.92 -5.52 -17.61
CA VAL A 5 -17.45 -5.40 -17.48
C VAL A 5 -17.04 -4.65 -16.21
N PHE A 6 -17.77 -3.58 -15.85
CA PHE A 6 -17.49 -2.81 -14.63
C PHE A 6 -17.72 -3.68 -13.39
N TYR A 7 -18.82 -4.43 -13.33
CA TYR A 7 -19.08 -5.33 -12.20
C TYR A 7 -18.04 -6.45 -12.09
N ILE A 8 -17.58 -6.99 -13.22
CA ILE A 8 -16.49 -7.99 -13.23
C ILE A 8 -15.20 -7.38 -12.67
N LEU A 9 -14.84 -6.17 -13.08
CA LEU A 9 -13.65 -5.48 -12.58
C LEU A 9 -13.71 -5.30 -11.06
N ILE A 10 -14.82 -4.78 -10.54
CA ILE A 10 -15.02 -4.62 -9.10
C ILE A 10 -14.98 -5.97 -8.38
N ALA A 11 -15.59 -7.02 -8.94
CA ALA A 11 -15.58 -8.36 -8.34
C ALA A 11 -14.16 -8.95 -8.25
N VAL A 12 -13.35 -8.83 -9.31
CA VAL A 12 -11.95 -9.30 -9.32
C VAL A 12 -11.12 -8.53 -8.29
N LEU A 13 -11.29 -7.22 -8.24
CA LEU A 13 -10.57 -6.35 -7.30
C LEU A 13 -10.92 -6.69 -5.84
N MET A 14 -12.21 -6.86 -5.54
CA MET A 14 -12.68 -7.27 -4.22
C MET A 14 -12.21 -8.68 -3.86
N ALA A 15 -12.24 -9.63 -4.80
CA ALA A 15 -11.76 -10.98 -4.56
C ALA A 15 -10.27 -11.02 -4.25
N GLY A 16 -9.45 -10.25 -4.99
CA GLY A 16 -8.02 -10.12 -4.74
C GLY A 16 -7.74 -9.54 -3.35
N TYR A 17 -8.40 -8.45 -3.00
CA TYR A 17 -8.26 -7.85 -1.67
C TYR A 17 -8.65 -8.83 -0.55
N LEU A 18 -9.79 -9.53 -0.68
CA LEU A 18 -10.24 -10.51 0.30
C LEU A 18 -9.24 -11.67 0.44
N LEU A 19 -8.69 -12.16 -0.66
CA LEU A 19 -7.69 -13.23 -0.66
C LEU A 19 -6.45 -12.81 0.13
N GLU A 20 -5.91 -11.61 -0.12
CA GLU A 20 -4.79 -11.07 0.65
C GLU A 20 -5.12 -10.97 2.14
N ARG A 21 -6.30 -10.45 2.50
CA ARG A 21 -6.71 -10.32 3.90
C ARG A 21 -6.82 -11.69 4.59
N ILE A 22 -7.30 -12.71 3.89
CA ILE A 22 -7.37 -14.09 4.39
C ILE A 22 -5.95 -14.63 4.62
N LEU A 23 -5.04 -14.43 3.67
CA LEU A 23 -3.65 -14.88 3.81
C LEU A 23 -2.94 -14.21 4.99
N ASP A 24 -3.09 -12.89 5.14
CA ASP A 24 -2.53 -12.13 6.27
C ASP A 24 -3.08 -12.65 7.60
N PHE A 25 -4.38 -12.92 7.68
CA PHE A 25 -5.01 -13.48 8.87
C PHE A 25 -4.47 -14.87 9.20
N LEU A 26 -4.36 -15.76 8.20
CA LEU A 26 -3.82 -17.10 8.40
C LEU A 26 -2.35 -17.06 8.84
N ASN A 27 -1.54 -16.18 8.24
CA ASN A 27 -0.14 -15.98 8.60
C ASN A 27 0.04 -15.46 10.03
N LEU A 28 -0.80 -14.51 10.47
CA LEU A 28 -0.78 -14.02 11.85
C LEU A 28 -1.26 -15.09 12.84
N ARG A 29 -2.20 -15.95 12.45
CA ARG A 29 -2.68 -17.04 13.30
C ARG A 29 -1.65 -18.14 13.49
N HIS A 30 -0.84 -18.42 12.47
CA HIS A 30 0.22 -19.44 12.53
C HIS A 30 1.55 -18.91 13.10
N THR A 31 1.59 -17.64 13.51
CA THR A 31 2.76 -17.06 14.14
C THR A 31 3.00 -17.68 15.52
N VAL A 32 4.15 -18.34 15.69
CA VAL A 32 4.59 -18.90 16.97
C VAL A 32 5.20 -17.77 17.83
N PRO A 33 4.72 -17.52 19.06
CA PRO A 33 5.24 -16.44 19.89
C PRO A 33 6.61 -16.73 20.50
N GLU A 34 6.91 -18.01 20.72
CA GLU A 34 8.14 -18.49 21.35
C GLU A 34 9.08 -19.08 20.32
N LEU A 35 10.39 -18.97 20.57
CA LEU A 35 11.39 -19.50 19.67
C LEU A 35 11.29 -21.04 19.65
N PRO A 36 11.09 -21.67 18.48
CA PRO A 36 11.10 -23.12 18.36
C PRO A 36 12.45 -23.72 18.78
N SER A 37 12.42 -24.90 19.41
CA SER A 37 13.63 -25.60 19.87
C SER A 37 14.65 -25.87 18.75
N GLU A 38 14.18 -26.01 17.51
CA GLU A 38 15.00 -26.21 16.31
C GLU A 38 15.83 -24.98 15.94
N LEU A 39 15.46 -23.81 16.45
CA LEU A 39 16.11 -22.51 16.19
C LEU A 39 16.90 -22.00 17.40
N GLU A 40 16.90 -22.73 18.51
CA GLU A 40 17.72 -22.41 19.68
C GLU A 40 19.22 -22.41 19.32
N GLY A 41 19.93 -21.37 19.76
CA GLY A 41 21.36 -21.18 19.45
C GLY A 41 21.64 -20.60 18.06
N ILE A 42 20.63 -20.45 17.19
CA ILE A 42 20.74 -19.73 15.92
C ILE A 42 20.24 -18.30 16.05
N TYR A 43 19.11 -18.12 16.74
CA TYR A 43 18.48 -16.83 16.95
C TYR A 43 18.48 -16.43 18.42
N ASP A 44 18.63 -15.13 18.65
CA ASP A 44 18.39 -14.53 19.96
C ASP A 44 16.87 -14.52 20.26
N PRO A 45 16.42 -15.06 21.41
CA PRO A 45 15.00 -15.12 21.75
C PRO A 45 14.32 -13.76 21.85
N ASP A 46 15.02 -12.72 22.31
CA ASP A 46 14.49 -11.37 22.46
C ASP A 46 14.34 -10.69 21.09
N GLU A 47 15.33 -10.85 20.21
CA GLU A 47 15.22 -10.39 18.82
C GLU A 47 14.12 -11.10 18.04
N TYR A 48 13.96 -12.42 18.23
CA TYR A 48 12.87 -13.18 17.63
C TYR A 48 11.52 -12.60 18.06
N LYS A 49 11.30 -12.46 19.38
CA LYS A 49 10.06 -11.89 19.92
C LYS A 49 9.80 -10.48 19.40
N ARG A 50 10.84 -9.64 19.30
CA ARG A 50 10.74 -8.29 18.73
C ARG A 50 10.31 -8.32 17.27
N SER A 51 10.87 -9.22 16.46
CA SER A 51 10.49 -9.39 15.04
C SER A 51 9.03 -9.84 14.88
N GLN A 52 8.54 -10.72 15.76
CA GLN A 52 7.17 -11.18 15.75
C GLN A 52 6.17 -10.08 16.13
N LEU A 53 6.52 -9.25 17.12
CA LEU A 53 5.74 -8.06 17.48
C LEU A 53 5.69 -7.04 16.34
N TYR A 54 6.85 -6.76 15.72
CA TYR A 54 6.95 -5.91 14.54
C TYR A 54 6.04 -6.41 13.42
N LYS A 55 6.14 -7.69 13.06
CA LYS A 55 5.29 -8.30 12.03
C LYS A 55 3.81 -8.11 12.34
N LYS A 56 3.39 -8.36 13.58
CA LYS A 56 1.99 -8.19 14.01
C LYS A 56 1.52 -6.74 13.91
N GLU A 57 2.35 -5.79 14.32
CA GLU A 57 2.02 -4.37 14.25
C GLU A 57 1.96 -3.88 12.80
N ASN A 58 2.97 -4.22 12.00
CA ASN A 58 3.03 -3.85 10.59
C ASN A 58 1.84 -4.46 9.81
N THR A 59 1.52 -5.75 9.98
CA THR A 59 0.36 -6.35 9.31
C THR A 59 -0.96 -5.65 9.68
N ARG A 60 -1.13 -5.22 10.93
CA ARG A 60 -2.33 -4.42 11.33
C ARG A 60 -2.34 -3.06 10.65
N PHE A 61 -1.19 -2.41 10.56
CA PHE A 61 -1.07 -1.14 9.85
C PHE A 61 -1.37 -1.30 8.36
N THR A 62 -0.76 -2.30 7.70
CA THR A 62 -1.04 -2.67 6.30
C THR A 62 -2.52 -2.95 6.07
N PHE A 63 -3.20 -3.62 7.01
CA PHE A 63 -4.64 -3.85 6.91
C PHE A 63 -5.42 -2.53 6.85
N VAL A 64 -5.12 -1.57 7.72
CA VAL A 64 -5.81 -0.27 7.74
C VAL A 64 -5.52 0.52 6.46
N THR A 65 -4.25 0.62 6.07
CA THR A 65 -3.84 1.42 4.92
C THR A 65 -4.36 0.85 3.61
N SER A 66 -4.28 -0.48 3.41
CA SER A 66 -4.84 -1.15 2.23
C SER A 66 -6.37 -1.00 2.15
N SER A 67 -7.07 -1.04 3.27
CA SER A 67 -8.53 -0.81 3.32
C SER A 67 -8.90 0.60 2.91
N LEU A 68 -8.15 1.61 3.41
CA LEU A 68 -8.37 3.00 3.02
C LEU A 68 -8.07 3.22 1.53
N SER A 69 -6.96 2.67 1.02
CA SER A 69 -6.62 2.73 -0.40
C SER A 69 -7.69 2.09 -1.28
N LEU A 70 -8.23 0.93 -0.87
CA LEU A 70 -9.33 0.27 -1.55
C LEU A 70 -10.58 1.18 -1.59
N VAL A 71 -10.98 1.75 -0.45
CA VAL A 71 -12.14 2.65 -0.38
C VAL A 71 -11.96 3.85 -1.29
N VAL A 72 -10.78 4.50 -1.28
CA VAL A 72 -10.48 5.63 -2.15
C VAL A 72 -10.59 5.22 -3.63
N LEU A 73 -10.01 4.08 -4.00
CA LEU A 73 -10.07 3.57 -5.36
C LEU A 73 -11.52 3.25 -5.80
N LEU A 74 -12.30 2.59 -4.95
CA LEU A 74 -13.71 2.29 -5.22
C LEU A 74 -14.52 3.58 -5.37
N CYS A 75 -14.34 4.56 -4.46
CA CYS A 75 -14.97 5.87 -4.59
C CYS A 75 -14.61 6.53 -5.92
N PHE A 76 -13.33 6.49 -6.32
CA PHE A 76 -12.89 7.04 -7.60
C PHE A 76 -13.55 6.33 -8.80
N PHE A 77 -13.70 5.00 -8.76
CA PHE A 77 -14.45 4.25 -9.78
C PHE A 77 -15.94 4.60 -9.83
N PHE A 78 -16.63 4.59 -8.68
CA PHE A 78 -18.08 4.83 -8.63
C PHE A 78 -18.46 6.27 -8.95
N LEU A 79 -17.63 7.23 -8.57
CA LEU A 79 -17.81 8.65 -8.90
C LEU A 79 -17.40 8.99 -10.34
N GLY A 80 -16.90 8.03 -11.12
CA GLY A 80 -16.48 8.25 -12.50
C GLY A 80 -15.20 9.08 -12.63
N GLY A 81 -14.32 9.03 -11.62
CA GLY A 81 -13.11 9.85 -11.55
C GLY A 81 -12.17 9.69 -12.74
N PHE A 82 -12.09 8.50 -13.33
CA PHE A 82 -11.32 8.27 -14.56
C PHE A 82 -11.89 9.06 -15.75
N GLY A 83 -13.21 9.01 -15.96
CA GLY A 83 -13.87 9.76 -17.02
C GLY A 83 -13.80 11.26 -16.79
N TRP A 84 -13.99 11.70 -15.54
CA TRP A 84 -13.78 13.11 -15.17
C TRP A 84 -12.37 13.59 -15.52
N LEU A 85 -11.35 12.80 -15.22
CA LEU A 85 -9.95 13.16 -15.54
C LEU A 85 -9.69 13.18 -17.05
N GLU A 86 -10.24 12.21 -17.78
CA GLU A 86 -10.21 12.17 -19.25
C GLU A 86 -10.81 13.43 -19.85
N ASP A 87 -12.03 13.82 -19.46
CA ASP A 87 -12.72 15.03 -19.92
C ASP A 87 -11.88 16.30 -19.65
N GLN A 88 -11.20 16.37 -18.50
CA GLN A 88 -10.31 17.50 -18.21
C GLN A 88 -9.12 17.54 -19.17
N LEU A 89 -8.52 16.40 -19.48
CA LEU A 89 -7.32 16.34 -20.31
C LEU A 89 -7.58 16.50 -21.81
N GLU A 90 -8.77 16.12 -22.30
CA GLU A 90 -9.18 16.41 -23.67
C GLU A 90 -9.15 17.92 -23.98
N SER A 91 -9.42 18.76 -22.98
CA SER A 91 -9.33 20.22 -23.11
C SER A 91 -7.90 20.77 -23.12
N VAL A 92 -6.92 19.98 -22.65
CA VAL A 92 -5.52 20.39 -22.47
C VAL A 92 -4.65 19.99 -23.66
N THR A 93 -4.89 18.81 -24.25
CA THR A 93 -4.07 18.31 -25.35
C THR A 93 -4.85 17.47 -26.36
N SER A 94 -4.56 17.68 -27.64
CA SER A 94 -5.08 16.86 -28.75
C SER A 94 -4.15 15.72 -29.16
N GLY A 95 -2.93 15.66 -28.58
CA GLY A 95 -1.94 14.64 -28.92
C GLY A 95 -2.08 13.39 -28.06
N TYR A 96 -2.40 12.25 -28.68
CA TYR A 96 -2.63 10.98 -27.97
C TYR A 96 -1.50 10.57 -27.01
N ILE A 97 -0.24 10.67 -27.45
CA ILE A 97 0.91 10.30 -26.60
C ILE A 97 1.00 11.21 -25.37
N LEU A 98 0.83 12.53 -25.56
CA LEU A 98 0.91 13.48 -24.47
C LEU A 98 -0.26 13.31 -23.49
N PHE A 99 -1.46 13.04 -24.01
CA PHE A 99 -2.63 12.71 -23.21
C PHE A 99 -2.35 11.54 -22.27
N VAL A 100 -1.86 10.41 -22.80
CA VAL A 100 -1.56 9.21 -22.00
C VAL A 100 -0.49 9.49 -20.94
N LEU A 101 0.57 10.21 -21.30
CA LEU A 101 1.64 10.57 -20.35
C LEU A 101 1.12 11.43 -19.19
N ILE A 102 0.31 12.44 -19.49
CA ILE A 102 -0.25 13.32 -18.46
C ILE A 102 -1.27 12.56 -17.61
N PHE A 103 -2.14 11.76 -18.22
CA PHE A 103 -3.16 10.99 -17.52
C PHE A 103 -2.54 10.06 -16.48
N PHE A 104 -1.61 9.20 -16.91
CA PHE A 104 -0.92 8.30 -15.98
C PHE A 104 0.01 9.04 -15.02
N GLY A 105 0.61 10.16 -15.44
CA GLY A 105 1.39 11.02 -14.56
C GLY A 105 0.58 11.58 -13.40
N ILE A 106 -0.64 12.09 -13.67
CA ILE A 106 -1.56 12.59 -12.64
C ILE A 106 -2.00 11.46 -11.71
N LEU A 107 -2.37 10.29 -12.26
CA LEU A 107 -2.77 9.14 -11.45
C LEU A 107 -1.63 8.64 -10.55
N ALA A 108 -0.42 8.52 -11.09
CA ALA A 108 0.77 8.14 -10.33
C ALA A 108 1.05 9.16 -9.22
N PHE A 109 0.96 10.45 -9.54
CA PHE A 109 1.24 11.52 -8.58
C PHE A 109 0.22 11.58 -7.45
N ALA A 110 -1.07 11.45 -7.78
CA ALA A 110 -2.13 11.34 -6.80
C ALA A 110 -1.94 10.10 -5.90
N SER A 111 -1.57 8.96 -6.47
CA SER A 111 -1.29 7.73 -5.71
C SER A 111 -0.09 7.88 -4.78
N ASP A 112 0.99 8.53 -5.23
CA ASP A 112 2.15 8.79 -4.37
C ASP A 112 1.79 9.72 -3.21
N ILE A 113 1.07 10.81 -3.47
CA ILE A 113 0.60 11.72 -2.42
C ILE A 113 -0.24 10.98 -1.39
N LEU A 114 -1.19 10.14 -1.83
CA LEU A 114 -2.07 9.40 -0.93
C LEU A 114 -1.31 8.36 -0.08
N SER A 115 -0.26 7.74 -0.63
CA SER A 115 0.53 6.73 0.08
C SER A 115 1.62 7.32 0.97
N THR A 116 2.08 8.55 0.70
CA THR A 116 3.19 9.20 1.42
C THR A 116 2.98 9.27 2.95
N PRO A 117 1.82 9.69 3.48
CA PRO A 117 1.60 9.73 4.93
C PRO A 117 1.75 8.36 5.58
N PHE A 118 1.31 7.30 4.89
CA PHE A 118 1.42 5.94 5.38
C PHE A 118 2.87 5.46 5.38
N ALA A 119 3.63 5.76 4.33
CA ALA A 119 5.06 5.45 4.27
C ALA A 119 5.87 6.17 5.37
N LEU A 120 5.55 7.45 5.63
CA LEU A 120 6.18 8.21 6.72
C LEU A 120 5.88 7.58 8.09
N TYR A 121 4.64 7.18 8.33
CA TYR A 121 4.26 6.53 9.58
C TYR A 121 4.95 5.18 9.75
N ASP A 122 5.01 4.38 8.68
CA ASP A 122 5.68 3.08 8.71
C ASP A 122 7.16 3.22 9.07
N THR A 123 7.91 4.05 8.34
CA THR A 123 9.36 4.24 8.57
C THR A 123 9.67 4.92 9.91
N PHE A 124 9.03 6.04 10.21
CA PHE A 124 9.43 6.88 11.35
C PHE A 124 8.68 6.57 12.66
N VAL A 125 7.63 5.73 12.63
CA VAL A 125 6.89 5.34 13.84
C VAL A 125 6.97 3.84 14.08
N ILE A 126 6.67 3.02 13.08
CA ILE A 126 6.65 1.56 13.24
C ILE A 126 8.08 1.04 13.24
N GLU A 127 8.83 1.20 12.15
CA GLU A 127 10.20 0.68 12.05
C GLU A 127 11.14 1.27 13.11
N GLU A 128 11.02 2.56 13.40
CA GLU A 128 11.80 3.23 14.45
C GLU A 128 11.54 2.60 15.84
N ARG A 129 10.28 2.28 16.17
CA ARG A 129 9.92 1.65 17.46
C ARG A 129 10.63 0.31 17.67
N TYR A 130 10.84 -0.44 16.59
CA TYR A 130 11.52 -1.74 16.65
C TYR A 130 13.02 -1.66 16.36
N GLY A 131 13.57 -0.46 16.12
CA GLY A 131 14.98 -0.24 15.79
C GLY A 131 15.39 -0.73 14.42
N PHE A 132 14.43 -0.93 13.50
CA PHE A 132 14.69 -1.33 12.12
C PHE A 132 14.96 -0.14 11.20
N ASN A 133 14.49 1.06 11.54
CA ASN A 133 14.73 2.23 10.72
C ASN A 133 16.23 2.57 10.66
N ARG A 134 16.75 2.75 9.46
CA ARG A 134 18.12 3.20 9.17
C ARG A 134 18.15 4.49 8.34
N THR A 135 17.00 5.10 8.14
CA THR A 135 16.77 6.23 7.24
C THR A 135 16.51 7.50 8.04
N THR A 136 17.02 8.64 7.54
CA THR A 136 16.73 9.96 8.11
C THR A 136 15.64 10.67 7.29
N PRO A 137 14.91 11.64 7.84
CA PRO A 137 13.92 12.42 7.07
C PRO A 137 14.50 13.06 5.80
N LYS A 138 15.78 13.48 5.86
CA LYS A 138 16.49 14.03 4.69
C LYS A 138 16.72 12.96 3.63
N THR A 139 17.19 11.78 4.03
CA THR A 139 17.40 10.64 3.11
C THR A 139 16.07 10.21 2.49
N PHE A 140 15.02 10.07 3.31
CA PHE A 140 13.68 9.71 2.86
C PHE A 140 13.15 10.68 1.78
N LEU A 141 13.25 11.99 2.01
CA LEU A 141 12.79 12.98 1.03
C LEU A 141 13.61 12.95 -0.26
N LEU A 142 14.94 12.81 -0.15
CA LEU A 142 15.82 12.74 -1.31
C LEU A 142 15.56 11.49 -2.15
N ASP A 143 15.36 10.34 -1.51
CA ASP A 143 15.06 9.09 -2.20
C ASP A 143 13.67 9.13 -2.84
N LYS A 144 12.70 9.76 -2.17
CA LYS A 144 11.38 9.99 -2.74
C LYS A 144 11.44 10.88 -3.98
N LEU A 145 12.20 11.98 -3.94
CA LEU A 145 12.38 12.87 -5.10
C LEU A 145 13.14 12.19 -6.24
N LYS A 146 14.12 11.32 -5.95
CA LYS A 146 14.83 10.54 -6.97
C LYS A 146 14.01 9.41 -7.57
N GLY A 147 12.96 8.97 -6.87
CA GLY A 147 12.03 7.97 -7.37
C GLY A 147 11.11 8.50 -8.49
N TRP A 148 11.08 9.82 -8.67
CA TRP A 148 10.31 10.53 -9.69
C TRP A 148 11.15 10.89 -10.93
#